data_AF-A0AAY4D693-F1
#
_entry.id   AF-A0AAY4D693-F1
#
_cell.length_a   1.000
_cell.length_b   1.000
_cell.length_c   1.000
_cell.angle_alpha   90.00
_cell.angle_beta   90.00
_cell.angle_gamma   90.00
#
_symmetry.space_group_name_H-M   'P 1'
#
loop_
_entity.id
_entity.type
_entity.pdbx_description
1 polymer ?
#
loop_
_entity_poly.entity_id
_entity_poly.type
_entity_poly.pdbx_seq_one_letter_code
_entity_poly.pdbx_strand_id
1 'polypeptide(L)' 'MEGQCDHNAAAWFSEHQAAQVMTNGFVPDWFHGIISRKAAEELLVPKPPGYFLIRVSESREGYTLSYR' A
#
# COMPACT_ATOMS: atom_id res chain seq x y z
N MET A 1 5.05 -14.04 14.52
CA MET A 1 6.08 -12.99 14.34
C MET A 1 5.49 -11.98 13.39
N GLU A 2 4.76 -11.02 13.95
CA GLU A 2 4.16 -9.93 13.19
C GLU A 2 5.29 -9.01 12.75
N GLY A 3 5.39 -8.78 11.44
CA GLY A 3 6.48 -7.99 10.86
C GLY A 3 6.48 -6.61 11.47
N GLN A 4 7.60 -6.23 12.07
CA GLN A 4 7.85 -4.88 12.56
C GLN A 4 7.69 -3.92 11.37
N CYS A 5 6.53 -3.29 11.24
CA CYS A 5 6.33 -2.22 10.28
C CYS A 5 7.29 -1.10 10.66
N ASP A 6 8.17 -0.72 9.74
CA ASP A 6 9.06 0.40 9.95
C ASP A 6 8.22 1.64 10.22
N HIS A 7 8.34 2.21 11.44
CA HIS A 7 7.63 3.43 11.82
C HIS A 7 7.93 4.59 10.84
N ASN A 8 9.07 4.52 10.15
CA ASN A 8 9.48 5.53 9.19
C ASN A 8 8.60 5.54 7.92
N ALA A 9 8.17 4.37 7.43
CA ALA A 9 7.36 4.32 6.21
C ALA A 9 5.98 4.98 6.40
N ALA A 10 5.39 4.82 7.59
CA ALA A 10 4.12 5.44 7.94
C ALA A 10 4.24 6.97 8.11
N ALA A 11 5.30 7.40 8.79
CA ALA A 11 5.61 8.82 8.97
C ALA A 11 5.87 9.50 7.61
N TRP A 12 6.75 8.92 6.80
CA TRP A 12 7.05 9.40 5.45
C TRP A 12 5.78 9.57 4.59
N PHE A 13 4.90 8.55 4.57
CA PHE A 13 3.67 8.62 3.78
C PHE A 13 2.77 9.76 4.25
N SER A 14 2.56 9.86 5.56
CA SER A 14 1.67 10.85 6.16
C SER A 14 2.18 12.28 5.93
N GLU A 15 3.49 12.49 6.04
CA GLU A 15 4.13 13.80 5.91
C GLU A 15 4.27 14.27 4.46
N HIS A 16 4.60 13.37 3.54
CA HIS A 16 5.07 13.76 2.19
C HIS A 16 4.13 13.37 1.07
N GLN A 17 3.27 12.37 1.26
CA GLN A 17 2.58 11.71 0.15
C GLN A 17 1.05 11.66 0.27
N ALA A 18 0.51 11.68 1.48
CA ALA A 18 -0.92 11.53 1.72
C ALA A 18 -1.77 12.50 0.86
N ALA A 19 -1.38 13.77 0.81
CA ALA A 19 -2.07 14.79 0.02
C ALA A 19 -1.96 14.57 -1.51
N GLN A 20 -0.90 13.90 -1.98
CA GLN A 20 -0.68 13.64 -3.41
C GLN A 20 -1.47 12.42 -3.91
N VAL A 21 -1.69 11.44 -3.02
CA VAL A 21 -2.47 10.24 -3.34
C VAL A 21 -3.97 10.50 -3.28
N MET A 22 -4.40 11.37 -2.35
CA MET A 22 -5.81 11.74 -2.23
C MET A 22 -6.28 12.51 -3.47
N THR A 23 -7.30 11.98 -4.15
CA THR A 23 -7.94 12.60 -5.31
C THR A 23 -9.30 13.15 -4.89
N ASN A 24 -9.49 14.46 -4.95
CA ASN A 24 -10.74 15.12 -4.55
C ASN A 24 -11.18 14.80 -3.10
N GLY A 25 -10.23 14.54 -2.20
CA GLY A 25 -10.52 14.14 -0.82
C GLY A 25 -10.85 12.65 -0.63
N PHE A 26 -10.77 11.86 -1.70
CA PHE A 26 -10.98 10.41 -1.67
C PHE A 26 -9.67 9.66 -1.86
N VAL A 27 -9.57 8.52 -1.18
CA VAL A 27 -8.50 7.54 -1.41
C VAL A 27 -8.88 6.73 -2.65
N PRO A 28 -8.02 6.64 -3.67
CA PRO A 28 -8.31 5.81 -4.85
C PRO A 28 -8.46 4.34 -4.48
N ASP A 29 -9.41 3.64 -5.13
CA ASP A 29 -9.70 2.22 -4.83
C ASP A 29 -8.52 1.27 -5.08
N TRP A 30 -7.54 1.68 -5.88
CA TRP A 30 -6.31 0.92 -6.14
C TRP A 30 -5.23 1.15 -5.06
N PHE A 31 -5.42 2.10 -4.14
CA PHE A 31 -4.48 2.40 -3.07
C PHE A 31 -4.95 1.82 -1.73
N HIS A 32 -4.11 0.97 -1.14
CA HIS A 32 -4.46 0.22 0.08
C HIS A 32 -3.65 0.63 1.31
N GLY A 33 -2.88 1.72 1.25
CA GLY A 33 -2.12 2.21 2.38
C GLY A 33 -0.99 1.27 2.81
N ILE A 34 -0.73 1.21 4.12
CA ILE A 34 0.34 0.41 4.71
C ILE A 34 -0.22 -0.98 5.01
N ILE A 35 -0.07 -1.89 4.05
CA ILE A 35 -0.43 -3.30 4.22
C ILE A 35 0.79 -4.18 3.94
N SER A 36 0.84 -5.30 4.66
CA SER A 36 1.88 -6.29 4.44
C SER A 36 1.79 -6.92 3.06
N ARG A 37 2.92 -7.45 2.59
CA ARG A 37 2.94 -8.26 1.35
C ARG A 37 1.91 -9.39 1.40
N LYS A 38 1.81 -10.08 2.53
CA LYS A 38 0.88 -11.20 2.71
C LYS A 38 -0.57 -10.74 2.59
N ALA A 39 -0.92 -9.62 3.23
CA ALA A 39 -2.28 -9.06 3.13
C ALA A 39 -2.61 -8.63 1.69
N ALA A 40 -1.65 -8.06 0.96
CA ALA A 40 -1.81 -7.72 -0.46
C ALA A 40 -2.05 -8.97 -1.33
N GLU A 41 -1.31 -10.05 -1.09
CA GLU A 41 -1.51 -11.33 -1.77
C GLU A 41 -2.90 -11.89 -1.46
N GLU A 42 -3.34 -11.90 -0.20
CA GLU A 42 -4.68 -12.37 0.20
C GLU A 42 -5.82 -11.60 -0.49
N LEU A 43 -5.67 -10.28 -0.69
CA LEU A 43 -6.64 -9.46 -1.43
C LEU A 43 -6.69 -9.76 -2.92
N LEU A 44 -5.57 -10.17 -3.51
CA LEU A 44 -5.43 -10.44 -4.94
C LEU A 44 -5.75 -11.91 -5.31
N VAL A 45 -5.50 -12.87 -4.41
CA VAL A 45 -5.78 -14.31 -4.59
C VAL A 45 -7.20 -14.64 -5.10
N PRO A 46 -8.28 -13.89 -4.78
CA PRO A 46 -9.59 -14.15 -5.37
C PRO A 46 -9.87 -13.43 -6.70
N LYS A 47 -9.03 -12.50 -7.17
CA LYS A 47 -9.28 -11.62 -8.34
C LYS A 47 -8.72 -12.14 -9.67
N PRO A 48 -9.35 -12.01 -10.84
CA PRO A 48 -8.76 -12.52 -12.08
C PRO A 48 -7.39 -11.87 -12.40
N PRO A 49 -6.55 -12.50 -13.24
CA PRO A 49 -5.29 -11.91 -13.69
C PRO A 49 -5.49 -10.50 -14.26
N GLY A 50 -4.57 -9.60 -13.99
CA GLY A 50 -4.69 -8.19 -14.38
C GLY A 50 -5.05 -7.26 -13.24
N TYR A 51 -5.52 -7.79 -12.11
CA TYR A 51 -5.81 -7.00 -10.92
C TYR A 51 -4.52 -6.63 -10.18
N PHE A 52 -4.50 -5.40 -9.69
CA PHE A 52 -3.38 -4.87 -8.94
C PHE A 52 -3.85 -3.97 -7.79
N LEU A 53 -2.93 -3.72 -6.88
CA LEU A 53 -3.06 -2.69 -5.87
C LEU A 53 -1.70 -2.06 -5.57
N ILE A 54 -1.73 -0.81 -5.11
CA ILE A 54 -0.55 -0.07 -4.65
C ILE A 54 -0.61 0.02 -3.13
N ARG A 55 0.51 -0.30 -2.49
CA ARG A 55 0.71 -0.20 -1.04
C ARG A 55 1.98 0.57 -0.72
N VAL A 56 2.05 1.14 0.48
CA VAL A 56 3.30 1.69 1.02
C VAL A 56 4.22 0.53 1.39
N SER A 57 5.51 0.64 1.06
CA SER A 57 6.49 -0.37 1.43
C SER A 57 6.76 -0.31 2.93
N GLU A 58 6.72 -1.46 3.61
CA GLU A 58 7.02 -1.54 5.06
C GLU A 58 8.52 -1.46 5.36
N SER A 59 9.40 -1.60 4.34
CA SER A 59 10.85 -1.75 4.51
C SER A 59 11.67 -0.59 3.93
N ARG A 60 11.03 0.34 3.23
CA ARG A 60 11.66 1.51 2.60
C ARG A 60 10.63 2.58 2.32
N GLU A 61 11.06 3.83 2.22
CA GLU A 61 10.24 4.90 1.68
C GLU A 61 9.86 4.60 0.23
N GLY A 62 8.58 4.78 -0.10
CA GLY A 62 8.05 4.52 -1.43
C GLY A 62 6.92 3.51 -1.49
N TYR A 63 6.50 3.24 -2.73
CA TYR A 63 5.37 2.39 -3.04
C TYR A 63 5.80 1.03 -3.57
N THR A 64 4.92 0.04 -3.37
CA THR A 64 5.02 -1.28 -3.99
C THR A 64 3.74 -1.57 -4.75
N LEU A 65 3.89 -1.91 -6.04
CA LEU A 65 2.83 -2.48 -6.85
C LEU A 65 2.73 -3.98 -6.55
N SER A 66 1.56 -4.44 -6.14
CA SER A 66 1.24 -5.87 -6.02
C SER A 66 0.24 -6.23 -7.11
N TYR A 67 0.48 -7.33 -7.80
CA TYR A 67 -0.24 -7.73 -9.01
C TYR A 67 -0.52 -9.24 -8.96
N ARG A 68 -1.62 -9.66 -9.58
CA ARG A 68 -1.96 -11.08 -9.79
C ARG A 68 -1.77 -11.52 -11.24
#